data_AF-A0A432QGD8-F1
#
_entry.id   AF-A0A432QGD8-F1
#
_cell.length_a   1.000
_cell.length_b   1.000
_cell.length_c   1.000
_cell.angle_alpha   90.00
_cell.angle_beta   90.00
_cell.angle_gamma   90.00
#
_symmetry.space_group_name_H-M   'P 1'
#
loop_
_entity.id
_entity.type
_entity.pdbx_description
1 polymer ?
#
loop_
_entity_poly.entity_id
_entity_poly.type
_entity_poly.pdbx_seq_one_letter_code
_entity_poly.pdbx_strand_id
1 'polypeptide(L)'
;MKLDFRRLTRLYYLRFIRLKGSPASLAKGAAVGAAIAITPTLPLHTVMIIGATLLFRVNTIAALIVAAVISNPLTFAAQYFLAWRIGDILLPHRLSWERLQQVLAVTREAGLVDGFKTLSHLSVDAMLVMMTGGIILAIPTAIITYYASYRLFDKIQKKRQEKHLLK
;
A
#
# COMPACT_ATOMS: atom_id res chain seq x y z
N MET A 1 18.42 -6.30 -20.34
CA MET A 1 18.12 -4.90 -19.95
C MET A 1 18.54 -4.72 -18.48
N LYS A 2 19.74 -4.20 -18.20
CA LYS A 2 20.19 -3.99 -16.81
C LYS A 2 19.39 -2.81 -16.22
N LEU A 3 18.40 -3.10 -15.38
CA LEU A 3 17.68 -2.09 -14.60
C LEU A 3 18.68 -1.43 -13.63
N ASP A 4 19.21 -0.28 -14.02
CA ASP A 4 20.07 0.52 -13.17
C ASP A 4 19.19 1.19 -12.09
N PHE A 5 19.10 0.54 -10.92
CA PHE A 5 18.30 0.99 -9.77
C PHE A 5 18.59 2.44 -9.38
N ARG A 6 19.82 2.95 -9.62
CA ARG A 6 20.17 4.36 -9.37
C ARG A 6 19.44 5.32 -10.30
N ARG A 7 19.21 4.94 -11.56
CA ARG A 7 18.45 5.76 -12.52
C ARG A 7 16.97 5.79 -12.17
N LEU A 8 16.42 4.63 -11.79
CA LEU A 8 15.00 4.52 -11.45
C LEU A 8 14.66 5.36 -10.21
N THR A 9 15.42 5.18 -9.13
CA THR A 9 15.25 5.96 -7.88
C THR A 9 15.42 7.46 -8.12
N ARG A 10 16.43 7.88 -8.91
CA ARG A 10 16.60 9.28 -9.31
C ARG A 10 15.41 9.81 -10.12
N LEU A 11 14.84 9.03 -11.03
CA LEU A 11 13.68 9.44 -11.82
C LEU A 11 12.45 9.68 -10.94
N TYR A 12 12.13 8.73 -10.05
CA TYR A 12 11.00 8.87 -9.13
C TYR A 12 11.20 10.07 -8.19
N TYR A 13 12.42 10.24 -7.66
CA TYR A 13 12.76 11.40 -6.85
C TYR A 13 12.58 12.72 -7.63
N LEU A 14 13.11 12.82 -8.85
CA LEU A 14 12.97 14.02 -9.68
C LEU A 14 11.52 14.32 -10.04
N ARG A 15 10.70 13.30 -10.32
CA ARG A 15 9.25 13.47 -10.55
C ARG A 15 8.56 13.98 -9.29
N PHE A 16 8.89 13.39 -8.13
CA PHE A 16 8.30 13.77 -6.85
C PHE A 16 8.61 15.23 -6.50
N ILE A 17 9.87 15.66 -6.56
CA ILE A 17 10.26 17.04 -6.23
C ILE A 17 9.69 18.08 -7.22
N ARG A 18 9.38 17.69 -8.47
CA ARG A 18 8.85 18.59 -9.50
C ARG A 18 7.34 18.81 -9.38
N LEU A 19 6.66 18.10 -8.49
CA LEU A 19 5.24 18.33 -8.23
C LEU A 19 5.01 19.78 -7.81
N LYS A 20 4.02 20.41 -8.44
CA LYS A 20 3.54 21.76 -8.13
C LYS A 20 2.35 21.63 -7.17
N GLY A 21 2.40 22.34 -6.05
CA GLY A 21 1.35 22.32 -5.04
C GLY A 21 1.87 22.76 -3.67
N SER A 22 0.96 22.97 -2.72
CA SER A 22 1.35 23.23 -1.33
C SER A 22 1.95 21.96 -0.71
N PRO A 23 3.00 22.06 0.13
CA PRO A 23 3.62 20.92 0.80
C PRO A 23 2.61 20.08 1.57
N ALA A 24 1.62 20.74 2.19
CA ALA A 24 0.53 20.07 2.89
C ALA A 24 -0.35 19.22 1.96
N SER A 25 -0.75 19.74 0.79
CA SER A 25 -1.58 18.99 -0.16
C SER A 25 -0.83 17.78 -0.73
N LEU A 26 0.46 17.96 -1.07
CA LEU A 26 1.31 16.88 -1.56
C LEU A 26 1.55 15.80 -0.49
N ALA A 27 1.78 16.21 0.76
CA ALA A 27 1.96 15.29 1.89
C ALA A 27 0.68 14.50 2.21
N LYS A 28 -0.50 15.14 2.16
CA LYS A 28 -1.78 14.43 2.32
C LYS A 28 -1.99 13.40 1.21
N GLY A 29 -1.72 13.78 -0.04
CA GLY A 29 -1.77 12.84 -1.18
C GLY A 29 -0.83 11.66 -1.00
N ALA A 30 0.43 11.91 -0.61
CA ALA A 30 1.40 10.87 -0.32
C ALA A 30 0.93 9.93 0.79
N ALA A 31 0.37 10.44 1.88
CA ALA A 31 -0.14 9.64 2.99
C ALA A 31 -1.30 8.72 2.56
N VAL A 32 -2.25 9.23 1.76
CA VAL A 32 -3.34 8.42 1.19
C VAL A 32 -2.80 7.32 0.28
N GLY A 33 -1.84 7.67 -0.59
CA GLY A 33 -1.17 6.69 -1.45
C GLY A 33 -0.48 5.58 -0.67
N ALA A 34 0.21 5.92 0.42
CA ALA A 34 0.87 4.97 1.30
C ALA A 34 -0.10 4.08 2.07
N ALA A 35 -1.20 4.65 2.58
CA ALA A 35 -2.24 3.90 3.28
C ALA A 35 -2.85 2.82 2.39
N ILE A 36 -3.11 3.14 1.13
CA ILE A 36 -3.68 2.19 0.17
C ILE A 36 -2.61 1.21 -0.35
N ALA A 37 -1.36 1.66 -0.50
CA ALA A 37 -0.27 0.83 -0.99
C ALA A 37 0.16 -0.29 -0.02
N ILE A 38 -0.02 -0.09 1.29
CA ILE A 38 0.31 -1.12 2.29
C ILE A 38 -0.82 -2.14 2.45
N THR A 39 -2.06 -1.79 2.07
CA THR A 39 -3.18 -2.73 2.14
C THR A 39 -3.09 -3.80 1.04
N PRO A 40 -3.44 -5.07 1.33
CA PRO A 40 -3.29 -6.20 0.41
C PRO A 40 -4.43 -6.23 -0.64
N THR A 41 -4.60 -5.13 -1.34
CA THR A 41 -5.71 -4.84 -2.24
C THR A 41 -5.33 -4.89 -3.72
N LEU A 42 -4.20 -5.53 -4.07
CA LEU A 42 -3.81 -5.74 -5.47
C LEU A 42 -4.93 -6.54 -6.17
N PRO A 43 -5.37 -6.19 -7.40
CA PRO A 43 -4.87 -5.20 -8.37
C PRO A 43 -5.54 -3.80 -8.30
N LEU A 44 -6.39 -3.55 -7.31
CA LEU A 44 -7.29 -2.40 -7.28
C LEU A 44 -6.67 -1.10 -6.76
N HIS A 45 -5.37 -1.10 -6.43
CA HIS A 45 -4.65 0.04 -5.84
C HIS A 45 -4.85 1.32 -6.62
N THR A 46 -4.65 1.29 -7.94
CA THR A 46 -4.75 2.49 -8.78
C THR A 46 -6.14 3.11 -8.72
N VAL A 47 -7.19 2.30 -8.82
CA VAL A 47 -8.58 2.76 -8.79
C VAL A 47 -8.92 3.34 -7.43
N MET A 48 -8.53 2.63 -6.35
CA MET A 48 -8.78 3.11 -4.99
C MET A 48 -7.99 4.38 -4.67
N ILE A 49 -6.74 4.50 -5.12
CA ILE A 49 -5.94 5.72 -4.94
C ILE A 49 -6.63 6.87 -5.65
N ILE A 50 -6.99 6.72 -6.93
CA ILE A 50 -7.67 7.78 -7.67
C ILE A 50 -9.00 8.16 -7.00
N GLY A 51 -9.82 7.18 -6.62
CA GLY A 51 -11.09 7.42 -5.95
C GLY A 51 -10.92 8.15 -4.62
N ALA A 52 -10.00 7.69 -3.77
CA ALA A 52 -9.73 8.30 -2.48
C ALA A 52 -9.15 9.71 -2.64
N THR A 53 -8.21 9.94 -3.55
CA THR A 53 -7.62 11.27 -3.71
C THR A 53 -8.59 12.28 -4.29
N LEU A 54 -9.50 11.86 -5.17
CA LEU A 54 -10.61 12.70 -5.64
C LEU A 54 -11.58 13.05 -4.52
N LEU A 55 -11.95 12.07 -3.68
CA LEU A 55 -12.83 12.28 -2.53
C LEU A 55 -12.23 13.26 -1.52
N PHE A 56 -10.96 13.06 -1.15
CA PHE A 56 -10.26 13.92 -0.19
C PHE A 56 -9.73 15.23 -0.81
N ARG A 57 -9.89 15.42 -2.12
CA ARG A 57 -9.37 16.58 -2.88
C ARG A 57 -7.87 16.81 -2.66
N VAL A 58 -7.09 15.73 -2.67
CA VAL A 58 -5.62 15.75 -2.49
C VAL A 58 -4.90 15.39 -3.79
N ASN A 59 -3.58 15.57 -3.81
CA ASN A 59 -2.80 15.36 -5.04
C ASN A 59 -2.69 13.86 -5.41
N THR A 60 -3.40 13.46 -6.47
CA THR A 60 -3.40 12.08 -7.00
C THR A 60 -2.02 11.61 -7.47
N ILE A 61 -1.22 12.49 -8.10
CA ILE A 61 0.10 12.12 -8.63
C ILE A 61 1.07 11.83 -7.47
N ALA A 62 1.03 12.64 -6.41
CA ALA A 62 1.81 12.40 -5.20
C ALA A 62 1.47 11.03 -4.59
N ALA A 63 0.18 10.71 -4.51
CA ALA A 63 -0.30 9.43 -4.01
C ALA A 63 0.20 8.24 -4.84
N LEU A 64 0.07 8.32 -6.18
CA LEU A 64 0.50 7.26 -7.09
C LEU A 64 2.01 7.03 -7.06
N ILE A 65 2.82 8.09 -6.98
CA ILE A 65 4.28 7.97 -6.87
C ILE A 65 4.66 7.26 -5.57
N VAL A 66 4.08 7.67 -4.45
CA VAL A 66 4.36 7.03 -3.16
C VAL A 66 3.89 5.60 -3.14
N ALA A 67 2.71 5.31 -3.69
CA ALA A 67 2.21 3.96 -3.80
C ALA A 67 3.12 3.05 -4.63
N ALA A 68 3.65 3.54 -5.75
CA ALA A 68 4.61 2.79 -6.56
C ALA A 68 5.95 2.54 -5.86
N VAL A 69 6.38 3.45 -4.98
CA VAL A 69 7.61 3.26 -4.18
C VAL A 69 7.37 2.23 -3.07
N ILE A 70 6.23 2.31 -2.38
CA ILE A 70 5.89 1.43 -1.27
C ILE A 70 5.51 0.04 -1.75
N SER A 71 4.65 -0.09 -2.76
CA SER A 71 4.18 -1.36 -3.31
C SER A 71 5.01 -1.74 -4.53
N ASN A 72 6.22 -2.25 -4.30
CA ASN A 72 7.11 -2.77 -5.33
C ASN A 72 7.26 -4.30 -5.18
N PRO A 73 7.71 -5.04 -6.22
CA PRO A 73 7.79 -6.50 -6.16
C PRO A 73 8.66 -7.05 -5.02
N LEU A 74 9.60 -6.27 -4.50
CA LEU A 74 10.43 -6.66 -3.37
C LEU A 74 9.71 -6.45 -2.03
N THR A 75 8.96 -5.36 -1.90
CA THR A 75 8.26 -5.02 -0.66
C THR A 75 6.93 -5.75 -0.52
N PHE A 76 6.27 -6.13 -1.62
CA PHE A 76 4.97 -6.80 -1.59
C PHE A 76 4.97 -8.03 -0.67
N ALA A 77 6.01 -8.87 -0.75
CA ALA A 77 6.12 -10.10 0.04
C ALA A 77 6.20 -9.77 1.54
N ALA A 78 7.01 -8.77 1.90
CA ALA A 78 7.14 -8.32 3.28
C ALA A 78 5.83 -7.69 3.81
N GLN A 79 5.13 -6.92 2.98
CA GLN A 79 3.86 -6.29 3.34
C GLN A 79 2.78 -7.33 3.62
N TYR A 80 2.64 -8.31 2.73
CA TYR A 80 1.66 -9.39 2.87
C TYR A 80 1.96 -10.25 4.10
N PHE A 81 3.24 -10.55 4.34
CA PHE A 81 3.66 -11.26 5.54
C PHE A 81 3.32 -10.50 6.82
N LEU A 82 3.63 -9.20 6.88
CA LEU A 82 3.31 -8.37 8.05
C LEU A 82 1.80 -8.21 8.26
N ALA A 83 1.05 -8.01 7.17
CA ALA A 83 -0.41 -7.93 7.23
C ALA A 83 -1.03 -9.25 7.72
N TRP A 84 -0.54 -10.40 7.22
CA TRP A 84 -0.95 -11.70 7.72
C TRP A 84 -0.59 -11.87 9.19
N ARG A 85 0.65 -11.57 9.60
CA ARG A 85 1.11 -11.75 10.97
C ARG A 85 0.31 -10.92 11.97
N ILE A 86 0.02 -9.66 11.64
CA ILE A 86 -0.77 -8.77 12.49
C ILE A 86 -2.24 -9.21 12.48
N GLY A 87 -2.77 -9.56 11.32
CA GLY A 87 -4.13 -10.07 11.19
C GLY A 87 -4.36 -11.34 12.01
N ASP A 88 -3.42 -12.29 11.96
CA ASP A 88 -3.49 -13.58 12.65
C ASP A 88 -3.44 -13.41 14.17
N ILE A 89 -2.69 -12.43 14.68
CA ILE A 89 -2.69 -12.08 16.11
C ILE A 89 -4.08 -11.60 16.56
N LEU A 90 -4.81 -10.87 15.70
CA LEU A 90 -6.12 -10.29 16.03
C LEU A 90 -7.30 -11.22 15.76
N LEU A 91 -7.16 -12.08 14.74
CA LEU A 91 -8.15 -13.05 14.30
C LEU A 91 -7.53 -14.46 14.32
N PRO A 92 -7.13 -14.96 15.51
CA PRO A 92 -6.47 -16.25 15.62
C PRO A 92 -7.42 -17.38 15.15
N HIS A 93 -6.84 -18.47 14.63
CA HIS A 93 -7.52 -19.69 14.15
C HIS A 93 -8.32 -19.57 12.84
N ARG A 94 -8.30 -18.42 12.15
CA ARG A 94 -8.98 -18.29 10.85
C ARG A 94 -8.16 -18.82 9.67
N LEU A 95 -6.83 -18.78 9.78
CA LEU A 95 -5.87 -19.26 8.78
C LEU A 95 -4.91 -20.30 9.39
N SER A 96 -5.43 -21.38 9.99
CA SER A 96 -4.58 -22.46 10.50
C SER A 96 -4.18 -23.47 9.43
N TRP A 97 -3.03 -24.11 9.61
CA TRP A 97 -2.56 -25.20 8.75
C TRP A 97 -3.55 -26.38 8.72
N GLU A 98 -4.29 -26.61 9.81
CA GLU A 98 -5.31 -27.66 9.86
C GLU A 98 -6.49 -27.39 8.92
N ARG A 99 -6.92 -26.13 8.77
CA ARG A 99 -7.98 -25.77 7.81
C ARG A 99 -7.54 -25.98 6.36
N LEU A 100 -6.27 -25.73 6.08
CA LEU A 100 -5.69 -25.95 4.75
C LEU A 100 -5.67 -27.44 4.40
N GLN A 101 -5.38 -28.30 5.39
CA GLN A 101 -5.50 -29.75 5.24
C GLN A 101 -6.96 -30.23 5.12
N GLN A 102 -7.89 -29.62 5.85
CA GLN A 102 -9.32 -29.94 5.73
C GLN A 102 -9.87 -29.62 4.33
N VAL A 103 -9.50 -28.49 3.72
CA VAL A 103 -9.89 -28.18 2.33
C VAL A 103 -9.36 -29.23 1.35
N LEU A 104 -8.10 -29.63 1.50
CA LEU A 104 -7.49 -30.66 0.64
C LEU A 104 -8.13 -32.04 0.82
N ALA A 105 -8.55 -32.39 2.04
CA ALA A 105 -9.25 -33.63 2.34
C ALA A 105 -10.67 -33.65 1.76
N VAL A 106 -11.46 -32.59 1.99
CA VAL A 106 -12.84 -32.47 1.49
C VAL A 106 -12.90 -32.43 -0.04
N THR A 107 -11.94 -31.76 -0.68
CA THR A 107 -11.88 -31.70 -2.15
C THR A 107 -11.58 -33.06 -2.79
N ARG A 108 -10.91 -33.97 -2.07
CA ARG A 108 -10.63 -35.34 -2.54
C ARG A 108 -11.81 -36.29 -2.35
N GLU A 109 -12.64 -36.10 -1.32
CA GLU A 109 -13.68 -37.06 -0.95
C GLU A 109 -15.11 -36.63 -1.33
N ALA A 110 -15.44 -35.33 -1.30
CA ALA A 110 -16.81 -34.84 -1.45
C ALA A 110 -17.15 -34.26 -2.85
N GLY A 111 -16.18 -34.24 -3.77
CA GLY A 111 -16.36 -33.70 -5.13
C GLY A 111 -16.18 -32.18 -5.24
N LEU A 112 -16.21 -31.67 -6.48
CA LEU A 112 -15.80 -30.30 -6.81
C LEU A 112 -16.65 -29.22 -6.12
N VAL A 113 -17.96 -29.43 -5.97
CA VAL A 113 -18.88 -28.42 -5.42
C VAL A 113 -18.61 -28.13 -3.94
N ASP A 114 -18.38 -29.18 -3.14
CA ASP A 114 -18.04 -29.03 -1.72
C ASP A 114 -16.61 -28.53 -1.52
N GLY A 115 -15.69 -28.89 -2.42
CA GLY A 115 -14.37 -28.27 -2.52
C GLY A 115 -14.45 -26.75 -2.75
N PHE A 116 -15.27 -26.31 -3.71
CA PHE A 116 -15.49 -24.87 -3.98
C PHE A 116 -16.10 -24.13 -2.79
N LYS A 117 -17.07 -24.72 -2.09
CA LYS A 117 -17.69 -24.11 -0.91
C LYS A 117 -16.69 -23.95 0.23
N THR A 118 -15.85 -24.95 0.48
CA THR A 118 -14.85 -24.89 1.55
C THR A 118 -13.72 -23.90 1.19
N LEU A 119 -13.32 -23.86 -0.09
CA LEU A 119 -12.33 -22.90 -0.60
C LEU A 119 -12.82 -21.45 -0.51
N SER A 120 -14.12 -21.19 -0.77
CA SER A 120 -14.69 -19.85 -0.68
C SER A 120 -14.76 -19.35 0.77
N HIS A 121 -15.07 -20.22 1.73
CA HIS A 121 -15.00 -19.87 3.14
C HIS A 121 -13.56 -19.54 3.58
N LEU A 122 -12.58 -20.36 3.17
CA LEU A 122 -11.18 -20.11 3.49
C LEU A 122 -10.67 -18.80 2.84
N SER A 123 -11.09 -18.48 1.62
CA SER A 123 -10.66 -17.26 0.94
C SER A 123 -11.25 -15.99 1.57
N VAL A 124 -12.51 -16.04 2.05
CA VAL A 124 -13.11 -14.94 2.80
C VAL A 124 -12.39 -14.73 4.12
N ASP A 125 -12.13 -15.80 4.88
CA ASP A 125 -11.37 -15.71 6.13
C ASP A 125 -9.95 -15.18 5.87
N ALA A 126 -9.29 -15.62 4.80
CA ALA A 126 -7.99 -15.11 4.40
C ALA A 126 -8.03 -13.60 4.11
N MET A 127 -9.00 -13.17 3.32
CA MET A 127 -9.18 -11.76 2.97
C MET A 127 -9.46 -10.91 4.21
N LEU A 128 -10.28 -11.40 5.15
CA LEU A 128 -10.56 -10.70 6.40
C LEU A 128 -9.30 -10.52 7.25
N VAL A 129 -8.55 -11.60 7.49
CA VAL A 129 -7.31 -11.55 8.27
C VAL A 129 -6.32 -10.56 7.65
N MET A 130 -6.10 -10.67 6.34
CA MET A 130 -5.15 -9.81 5.63
C MET A 130 -5.60 -8.35 5.61
N MET A 131 -6.90 -8.08 5.40
CA MET A 131 -7.42 -6.71 5.38
C MET A 131 -7.34 -6.05 6.77
N THR A 132 -7.65 -6.79 7.84
CA THR A 132 -7.52 -6.31 9.22
C THR A 132 -6.08 -5.91 9.53
N GLY A 133 -5.11 -6.78 9.23
CA GLY A 133 -3.70 -6.45 9.42
C GLY A 133 -3.22 -5.31 8.51
N GLY A 134 -3.70 -5.26 7.27
CA GLY A 134 -3.41 -4.18 6.33
C GLY A 134 -3.92 -2.82 6.79
N ILE A 135 -5.16 -2.72 7.29
CA ILE A 135 -5.73 -1.48 7.83
C ILE A 135 -4.93 -0.98 9.03
N ILE A 136 -4.49 -1.89 9.90
CA ILE A 136 -3.70 -1.53 11.07
C ILE A 136 -2.31 -1.03 10.67
N LEU A 137 -1.70 -1.64 9.65
CA LEU A 137 -0.45 -1.15 9.07
C LEU A 137 -0.61 0.17 8.29
N ALA A 138 -1.80 0.43 7.74
CA ALA A 138 -2.08 1.64 6.99
C ALA A 138 -1.92 2.91 7.85
N ILE A 139 -2.36 2.88 9.10
CA ILE A 139 -2.29 4.02 10.01
C ILE A 139 -0.85 4.51 10.25
N PRO A 140 0.08 3.69 10.80
CA PRO A 140 1.46 4.12 11.03
C PRO A 140 2.17 4.45 9.71
N THR A 141 1.93 3.68 8.65
CA THR A 141 2.55 3.93 7.34
C THR A 141 2.12 5.27 6.75
N ALA A 142 0.83 5.62 6.86
CA ALA A 142 0.31 6.91 6.42
C ALA A 142 0.90 8.08 7.24
N ILE A 143 0.97 7.94 8.57
CA ILE A 143 1.53 8.96 9.47
C ILE A 143 3.00 9.22 9.14
N ILE A 144 3.82 8.16 9.07
CA ILE A 144 5.25 8.27 8.75
C ILE A 144 5.43 8.94 7.38
N THR A 145 4.66 8.49 6.39
CA THR A 145 4.73 9.03 5.03
C THR A 145 4.33 10.50 4.97
N TYR A 146 3.28 10.90 5.70
CA TYR A 146 2.83 12.28 5.76
C TYR A 146 3.95 13.21 6.24
N TYR A 147 4.54 12.90 7.40
CA TYR A 147 5.59 13.74 7.98
C TYR A 147 6.87 13.74 7.14
N ALA A 148 7.27 12.58 6.60
CA ALA A 148 8.43 12.48 5.72
C ALA A 148 8.23 13.32 4.45
N SER A 149 7.07 13.19 3.81
CA SER A 149 6.74 13.93 2.58
C SER A 149 6.62 15.42 2.85
N TYR A 150 5.96 15.82 3.94
CA TYR A 150 5.81 17.22 4.33
C TYR A 150 7.17 17.89 4.54
N ARG A 151 8.07 17.26 5.32
CA ARG A 151 9.43 17.78 5.55
C ARG A 151 10.22 17.90 4.26
N LEU A 152 10.07 16.95 3.33
CA LEU A 152 10.76 17.00 2.04
C LEU A 152 10.23 18.16 1.19
N PHE A 153 8.92 18.29 1.03
CA PHE A 153 8.31 19.34 0.22
C PHE A 153 8.50 20.74 0.79
N ASP A 154 8.41 20.91 2.11
CA ASP A 154 8.65 22.19 2.77
C ASP A 154 10.10 22.67 2.55
N LYS A 155 11.09 21.79 2.75
CA LYS A 155 12.50 22.10 2.47
C LYS A 155 12.73 22.47 1.01
N ILE A 156 12.10 21.76 0.07
CA ILE A 156 12.23 22.04 -1.37
C ILE A 156 11.61 23.39 -1.70
N GLN A 157 10.45 23.72 -1.13
CA GLN A 157 9.76 24.98 -1.40
C GLN A 157 10.53 26.17 -0.84
N LYS A 158 11.03 26.09 0.41
CA LYS A 158 11.87 27.13 1.02
C LYS A 158 13.10 27.44 0.18
N LYS A 159 13.83 26.39 -0.24
CA LYS A 159 14.99 26.56 -1.15
C LYS A 159 14.64 27.18 -2.50
N ARG A 160 13.42 26.97 -3.02
CA ARG A 160 12.97 27.62 -4.26
C ARG A 160 12.63 29.09 -4.04
N GLN A 161 12.04 29.43 -2.91
CA GLN A 161 11.72 30.80 -2.53
C GLN A 161 12.99 31.61 -2.30
N GLU A 162 13.96 31.08 -1.55
CA GLU A 162 15.28 31.70 -1.34
C GLU A 162 15.97 32.02 -2.67
N LYS A 163 15.93 31.10 -3.64
CA LYS A 163 16.51 31.31 -4.97
C LYS A 163 15.78 32.33 -5.84
N HIS A 164 14.50 32.58 -5.59
CA HIS A 164 13.75 33.64 -6.27
C HIS A 164 13.96 35.00 -5.62
N LEU A 165 14.23 35.06 -4.31
CA LEU A 165 14.53 36.30 -3.58
C LEU A 165 15.98 36.80 -3.81
N LEU A 166 16.88 35.92 -4.24
CA LEU A 166 18.27 36.23 -4.60
C LEU A 166 18.46 36.59 -6.10
N LYS A 167 17.37 36.79 -6.83
CA LYS A 167 17.35 37.29 -8.22
C LYS A 167 16.66 38.63 -8.26
#